data_AF-A0A2D6D596-F1
#
_entry.id   AF-A0A2D6D596-F1
#
_cell.length_a   1.000
_cell.length_b   1.000
_cell.length_c   1.000
_cell.angle_alpha   90.00
_cell.angle_beta   90.00
_cell.angle_gamma   90.00
#
_symmetry.space_group_name_H-M   'P 1'
#
loop_
_entity.id
_entity.type
_entity.pdbx_description
1 polymer ?
#
loop_
_entity_poly.entity_id
_entity_poly.type
_entity_poly.pdbx_seq_one_letter_code
_entity_poly.pdbx_strand_id
1 'polypeptide(L)'
;MKFYNKSEGFTLIELLVTIAIIGILSTLATTAVNATRSKAMITKAQSEVNQIFKAIQLLENDTEEWPGHQAIGIMTNGTPAGSNNEICADGCTNNISSGVAGITQDDNDSSYDNWDGPYMVMIPVDPWGNEYFFDTDYDHPEHGWVVVVGSYGPNGLGNNSYDSDDIVKVIN
;
A
#
# COMPACT_ATOMS: atom_id res chain seq x y z
N MET A 1 21.59 40.91 55.13
CA MET A 1 21.27 39.52 55.54
C MET A 1 21.19 38.70 54.27
N LYS A 2 22.15 37.79 54.02
CA LYS A 2 22.18 36.94 52.81
C LYS A 2 21.53 35.60 53.16
N PHE A 3 20.44 35.25 52.47
CA PHE A 3 19.80 33.94 52.58
C PHE A 3 20.66 32.93 51.79
N TYR A 4 21.27 31.97 52.48
CA TYR A 4 21.91 30.84 51.83
C TYR A 4 20.82 29.85 51.43
N ASN A 5 20.52 29.75 50.14
CA ASN A 5 19.67 28.68 49.62
C ASN A 5 20.41 27.35 49.82
N LYS A 6 19.81 26.46 50.61
CA LYS A 6 20.29 25.09 50.76
C LYS A 6 20.04 24.37 49.43
N SER A 7 21.09 24.20 48.64
CA SER A 7 21.07 23.33 47.47
C SER A 7 21.05 21.88 47.96
N GLU A 8 19.92 21.21 47.78
CA GLU A 8 19.80 19.77 48.04
C GLU A 8 20.48 19.01 46.89
N GLY A 9 21.40 18.10 47.25
CA GLY A 9 22.13 17.28 46.30
C GLY A 9 21.46 15.92 46.11
N PHE A 10 21.49 15.39 44.89
CA PHE A 10 20.98 14.07 44.55
C PHE A 10 21.88 12.97 45.13
N THR A 11 21.30 11.90 45.67
CA THR A 11 22.06 10.75 46.15
C THR A 11 22.41 9.80 44.99
N LEU A 12 23.54 9.08 45.13
CA LEU A 12 23.92 8.04 44.17
C LEU A 12 22.87 6.92 44.07
N ILE A 13 22.20 6.62 45.19
CA ILE A 13 21.17 5.58 45.22
C ILE A 13 19.89 6.00 44.49
N GLU A 14 19.49 7.28 44.56
CA GLU A 14 18.35 7.79 43.79
C GLU A 14 18.63 7.73 42.29
N LEU A 15 19.84 8.09 41.86
CA LEU A 15 20.20 7.98 40.43
C LEU A 15 20.20 6.51 39.98
N LEU A 16 20.74 5.61 40.81
CA LEU A 16 20.81 4.18 40.51
C LEU A 16 19.43 3.53 40.39
N VAL A 17 18.53 3.79 41.35
CA VAL A 17 17.16 3.27 41.31
C VAL A 17 16.41 3.82 40.10
N THR A 18 16.62 5.09 39.76
CA THR A 18 15.95 5.73 38.63
C THR A 18 16.33 5.09 37.30
N ILE A 19 17.62 4.90 37.02
CA ILE A 19 18.06 4.25 35.77
C ILE A 19 17.62 2.78 35.69
N ALA A 20 17.51 2.10 36.83
CA ALA A 20 16.98 0.74 36.90
C ALA A 20 15.48 0.70 36.54
N ILE A 21 14.67 1.61 37.08
CA ILE A 21 13.23 1.69 36.77
C ILE A 21 13.01 2.12 35.32
N ILE A 22 13.73 3.12 34.81
CA ILE A 22 13.64 3.55 33.40
C ILE A 22 13.99 2.40 32.45
N GLY A 23 15.02 1.59 32.78
CA GLY A 23 15.39 0.42 31.99
C GLY A 23 14.26 -0.62 31.88
N ILE A 24 13.57 -0.90 32.99
CA ILE A 24 12.44 -1.85 33.01
C ILE A 24 11.21 -1.28 32.29
N LEU A 25 10.89 0.00 32.50
CA LEU A 25 9.73 0.63 31.85
C LEU A 25 9.94 0.80 30.34
N SER A 26 11.17 1.07 29.90
CA SER A 26 11.49 1.24 28.49
C SER A 26 11.28 -0.03 27.66
N THR A 27 11.52 -1.22 28.22
CA THR A 27 11.31 -2.48 27.48
C THR A 27 9.83 -2.83 27.33
N LEU A 28 9.03 -2.52 28.34
CA LEU A 28 7.57 -2.73 28.32
C LEU A 28 6.84 -1.78 27.37
N ALA A 29 7.36 -0.56 27.17
CA ALA A 29 6.78 0.42 26.27
C ALA A 29 6.84 -0.01 24.79
N THR A 30 7.93 -0.66 24.36
CA THR A 30 8.14 -1.04 22.96
C THR A 30 7.16 -2.13 22.49
N THR A 31 6.86 -3.12 23.33
CA THR A 31 6.00 -4.25 22.95
C THR A 31 4.54 -3.85 22.73
N ALA A 32 4.07 -2.79 23.40
CA ALA A 32 2.69 -2.30 23.27
C ALA A 32 2.41 -1.59 21.93
N VAL A 33 3.42 -1.06 21.24
CA VAL A 33 3.24 -0.23 20.02
C VAL A 33 3.21 -1.05 18.73
N ASN A 34 3.70 -2.29 18.76
CA ASN A 34 3.83 -3.10 17.53
C ASN A 34 2.48 -3.47 16.89
N ALA A 35 1.48 -3.85 17.70
CA ALA A 35 0.16 -4.25 17.18
C ALA A 35 -0.62 -3.07 16.60
N THR A 36 -0.53 -1.89 17.22
CA THR A 36 -1.22 -0.68 16.74
C THR A 36 -0.57 -0.14 15.46
N ARG A 37 0.76 -0.25 15.35
CA ARG A 37 1.48 0.09 14.11
C ARG A 37 1.05 -0.79 12.94
N SER A 38 1.04 -2.11 13.13
CA SER A 38 0.62 -3.05 12.07
C SER A 38 -0.82 -2.78 11.62
N LYS A 39 -1.76 -2.59 12.55
CA LYS A 39 -3.14 -2.22 12.22
C LYS A 39 -3.23 -0.89 11.46
N ALA A 40 -2.47 0.13 11.87
CA ALA A 40 -2.45 1.41 11.19
C ALA A 40 -1.89 1.30 9.76
N MET A 41 -0.90 0.44 9.53
CA MET A 41 -0.37 0.15 8.20
C MET A 41 -1.45 -0.48 7.31
N ILE A 42 -2.14 -1.52 7.77
CA ILE A 42 -3.24 -2.14 7.02
C ILE A 42 -4.34 -1.12 6.69
N THR A 43 -4.76 -0.31 7.67
CA THR A 43 -5.77 0.74 7.42
C THR A 43 -5.29 1.80 6.43
N LYS A 44 -4.01 2.17 6.48
CA LYS A 44 -3.41 3.09 5.50
C LYS A 44 -3.45 2.49 4.09
N ALA A 45 -2.98 1.26 3.92
CA ALA A 45 -3.00 0.55 2.64
C ALA A 45 -4.42 0.44 2.08
N GLN A 46 -5.40 0.03 2.90
CA GLN A 46 -6.82 0.01 2.52
C GLN A 46 -7.32 1.38 2.04
N SER A 47 -6.92 2.46 2.71
CA SER A 47 -7.32 3.81 2.29
C SER A 47 -6.68 4.24 0.98
N GLU A 48 -5.43 3.83 0.72
CA GLU A 48 -4.70 4.13 -0.51
C GLU A 48 -5.22 3.29 -1.67
N VAL A 49 -5.47 1.99 -1.50
CA VAL A 49 -6.15 1.13 -2.49
C VAL A 49 -7.50 1.74 -2.91
N ASN A 50 -8.29 2.24 -1.95
CA ASN A 50 -9.56 2.88 -2.27
C ASN A 50 -9.41 4.22 -3.03
N GLN A 51 -8.28 4.93 -2.89
CA GLN A 51 -7.99 6.13 -3.69
C GLN A 51 -7.61 5.74 -5.12
N ILE A 52 -6.77 4.71 -5.28
CA ILE A 52 -6.39 4.17 -6.58
C ILE A 52 -7.61 3.62 -7.32
N PHE A 53 -8.47 2.85 -6.64
CA PHE A 53 -9.74 2.38 -7.19
C PHE A 53 -10.58 3.51 -7.78
N LYS A 54 -10.72 4.64 -7.07
CA LYS A 54 -11.45 5.81 -7.59
C LYS A 54 -10.79 6.42 -8.82
N ALA A 55 -9.46 6.45 -8.86
CA ALA A 55 -8.74 6.94 -10.03
C ALA A 55 -8.94 6.02 -11.25
N ILE A 56 -8.95 4.70 -11.03
CA ILE A 56 -9.29 3.71 -12.05
C ILE A 56 -10.72 3.93 -12.56
N GLN A 57 -11.68 4.20 -11.68
CA GLN A 57 -13.05 4.53 -12.12
C GLN A 57 -13.12 5.81 -12.94
N LEU A 58 -12.28 6.82 -12.67
CA LEU A 58 -12.23 8.03 -13.49
C LEU A 58 -11.64 7.73 -14.87
N LEU A 59 -10.51 7.00 -14.93
CA LEU A 59 -9.93 6.49 -16.17
C LEU A 59 -10.95 5.70 -16.99
N GLU A 60 -11.67 4.79 -16.34
CA GLU A 60 -12.71 3.96 -16.96
C GLU A 60 -13.81 4.81 -17.60
N ASN A 61 -14.30 5.84 -16.89
CA ASN A 61 -15.37 6.69 -17.38
C ASN A 61 -14.95 7.55 -18.58
N ASP A 62 -13.68 7.94 -18.65
CA ASP A 62 -13.19 8.80 -19.73
C ASP A 62 -12.77 7.98 -20.95
N THR A 63 -12.06 6.87 -20.72
CA THR A 63 -11.34 6.13 -21.77
C THR A 63 -12.01 4.86 -22.21
N GLU A 64 -13.04 4.40 -21.49
CA GLU A 64 -13.65 3.08 -21.69
C GLU A 64 -12.65 1.91 -21.56
N GLU A 65 -11.53 2.14 -20.87
CA GLU A 65 -10.47 1.17 -20.64
C GLU A 65 -10.04 1.13 -19.16
N TRP A 66 -9.49 -0.01 -18.77
CA TRP A 66 -8.81 -0.21 -17.50
C TRP A 66 -7.29 -0.03 -17.66
N PRO A 67 -6.53 0.08 -16.55
CA PRO A 67 -5.06 0.19 -16.60
C PRO A 67 -4.43 -0.91 -17.45
N GLY A 68 -3.44 -0.56 -18.29
CA GLY A 68 -2.77 -1.50 -19.18
C GLY A 68 -3.49 -1.78 -20.50
N HIS A 69 -4.30 -0.83 -20.99
CA HIS A 69 -5.16 -1.00 -22.18
C HIS A 69 -6.04 -2.25 -22.12
N GLN A 70 -6.55 -2.55 -20.92
CA GLN A 70 -7.44 -3.68 -20.72
C GLN A 70 -8.89 -3.25 -20.99
N ALA A 71 -9.67 -4.09 -21.66
CA ALA A 71 -11.08 -3.81 -21.92
C ALA A 71 -11.91 -3.96 -20.63
N ILE A 72 -12.84 -3.03 -20.39
CA ILE A 72 -13.73 -3.07 -19.24
C ILE A 72 -14.58 -4.34 -19.25
N GLY A 73 -14.77 -4.94 -18.07
CA GLY A 73 -15.63 -6.10 -17.87
C GLY A 73 -15.04 -7.41 -18.40
N ILE A 74 -13.80 -7.40 -18.88
CA ILE A 74 -13.06 -8.60 -19.23
C ILE A 74 -12.25 -9.05 -18.02
N MET A 75 -12.71 -10.13 -17.38
CA MET A 75 -11.92 -10.91 -16.44
C MET A 75 -11.21 -12.00 -17.23
N THR A 76 -9.90 -12.14 -17.09
CA THR A 76 -9.18 -13.32 -17.59
C THR A 76 -9.26 -14.42 -16.52
N ASN A 77 -9.10 -15.69 -16.90
CA ASN A 77 -9.18 -16.81 -15.96
C ASN A 77 -7.90 -17.62 -16.03
N GLY A 78 -7.06 -17.53 -14.99
CA GLY A 78 -5.83 -18.33 -14.88
C GLY A 78 -4.86 -18.08 -16.03
N THR A 79 -4.69 -16.81 -16.38
CA THR A 79 -3.73 -16.36 -17.39
C THR A 79 -2.31 -16.59 -16.84
N PRO A 80 -1.35 -17.10 -17.64
CA PRO A 80 0.01 -17.33 -17.14
C PRO A 80 0.72 -16.02 -16.81
N ALA A 81 1.40 -15.95 -15.66
CA ALA A 81 2.26 -14.83 -15.27
C ALA A 81 3.03 -14.21 -16.45
N GLY A 82 2.83 -12.91 -16.68
CA GLY A 82 3.44 -12.17 -17.80
C GLY A 82 2.55 -11.99 -19.04
N SER A 83 1.26 -12.32 -18.98
CA SER A 83 0.27 -12.08 -20.05
C SER A 83 -0.12 -10.61 -20.29
N ASN A 84 0.57 -9.65 -19.65
CA ASN A 84 0.32 -8.19 -19.71
C ASN A 84 -1.09 -7.76 -19.28
N ASN A 85 -1.84 -8.64 -18.62
CA ASN A 85 -3.15 -8.38 -18.06
C ASN A 85 -3.06 -7.88 -16.60
N GLU A 86 -1.85 -7.90 -16.04
CA GLU A 86 -1.47 -7.36 -14.73
C GLU A 86 -0.59 -6.12 -14.91
N ILE A 87 -0.82 -5.14 -14.03
CA ILE A 87 0.04 -3.97 -13.83
C ILE A 87 0.60 -4.06 -12.42
N CYS A 88 1.91 -4.32 -12.30
CA CYS A 88 2.54 -4.58 -11.01
C CYS A 88 4.04 -4.23 -11.02
N ALA A 89 4.64 -4.00 -9.85
CA ALA A 89 6.08 -3.75 -9.77
C ALA A 89 6.93 -5.03 -9.69
N ASP A 90 6.35 -6.16 -9.27
CA ASP A 90 7.07 -7.43 -9.10
C ASP A 90 6.75 -8.40 -10.23
N GLY A 91 7.68 -8.59 -11.16
CA GLY A 91 7.55 -9.59 -12.23
C GLY A 91 6.67 -9.19 -13.43
N CYS A 92 6.02 -8.03 -13.41
CA CYS A 92 5.37 -7.43 -14.58
C CYS A 92 6.31 -6.46 -15.32
N THR A 93 5.99 -6.19 -16.60
CA THR A 93 6.73 -5.21 -17.42
C THR A 93 6.46 -3.77 -17.01
N ASN A 94 5.24 -3.49 -16.53
CA ASN A 94 4.74 -2.16 -16.25
C ASN A 94 4.16 -2.10 -14.84
N ASN A 95 4.41 -0.98 -14.16
CA ASN A 95 3.91 -0.73 -12.81
C ASN A 95 2.75 0.28 -12.82
N ILE A 96 2.07 0.41 -11.68
CA ILE A 96 0.84 1.20 -11.58
C ILE A 96 1.05 2.71 -11.75
N SER A 97 2.30 3.17 -11.56
CA SER A 97 2.70 4.57 -11.76
C SER A 97 3.16 4.86 -13.19
N SER A 98 3.25 3.86 -14.06
CA SER A 98 3.67 4.03 -15.46
C SER A 98 2.56 4.66 -16.32
N GLY A 99 2.93 5.21 -17.48
CA GLY A 99 1.95 5.69 -18.47
C GLY A 99 1.05 4.60 -19.03
N VAL A 100 1.57 3.38 -19.13
CA VAL A 100 0.78 2.19 -19.54
C VAL A 100 -0.39 1.94 -18.59
N ALA A 101 -0.30 2.35 -17.32
CA ALA A 101 -1.42 2.24 -16.38
C ALA A 101 -2.49 3.33 -16.56
N GLY A 102 -2.17 4.43 -17.24
CA GLY A 102 -3.09 5.55 -17.50
C GLY A 102 -3.48 6.40 -16.29
N ILE A 103 -3.02 6.08 -15.06
CA ILE A 103 -3.50 6.73 -13.83
C ILE A 103 -2.81 8.07 -13.56
N THR A 104 -1.47 8.09 -13.61
CA THR A 104 -0.67 9.28 -13.23
C THR A 104 -0.16 10.10 -14.41
N GLN A 105 -0.19 9.50 -15.59
CA GLN A 105 0.21 10.07 -16.86
C GLN A 105 -0.39 9.18 -17.96
N ASP A 106 -0.56 9.75 -19.15
CA ASP A 106 -0.97 9.00 -20.34
C ASP A 106 0.18 8.12 -20.86
N ASP A 107 -0.16 7.11 -21.65
CA ASP A 107 0.81 6.26 -22.34
C ASP A 107 1.35 6.99 -23.59
N ASN A 108 2.66 7.19 -23.64
CA ASN A 108 3.32 7.87 -24.76
C ASN A 108 3.42 6.99 -26.02
N ASP A 109 3.39 5.67 -25.86
CA ASP A 109 3.51 4.72 -26.97
C ASP A 109 2.12 4.34 -27.51
N SER A 110 1.08 4.40 -26.67
CA SER A 110 -0.31 4.06 -27.01
C SER A 110 -1.30 4.91 -26.20
N SER A 111 -1.46 6.20 -26.54
CA SER A 111 -2.35 7.11 -25.78
C SER A 111 -3.76 6.55 -25.61
N TYR A 112 -4.32 6.71 -24.41
CA TYR A 112 -5.71 6.36 -24.12
C TYR A 112 -6.66 7.32 -24.83
N ASP A 113 -7.68 6.77 -25.51
CA ASP A 113 -8.71 7.60 -26.14
C ASP A 113 -9.45 8.44 -25.08
N ASN A 114 -9.60 9.74 -25.32
CA ASN A 114 -10.27 10.69 -24.42
C ASN A 114 -9.65 10.81 -23.01
N TRP A 115 -8.39 10.45 -22.83
CA TRP A 115 -7.69 10.65 -21.56
C TRP A 115 -7.74 12.12 -21.11
N ASP A 116 -8.35 12.38 -19.95
CA ASP A 116 -8.47 13.70 -19.31
C ASP A 116 -7.62 13.80 -18.02
N GLY A 117 -6.74 12.82 -17.83
CA GLY A 117 -5.91 12.69 -16.64
C GLY A 117 -4.85 13.80 -16.46
N PRO A 118 -4.06 13.75 -15.38
CA PRO A 118 -3.89 12.59 -14.51
C PRO A 118 -4.98 12.43 -13.45
N TYR A 119 -5.43 11.20 -13.25
CA TYR A 119 -6.44 10.82 -12.25
C TYR A 119 -5.89 10.77 -10.83
N MET A 120 -4.56 10.73 -10.71
CA MET A 120 -3.83 10.89 -9.47
C MET A 120 -2.47 11.52 -9.75
N VAL A 121 -2.06 12.50 -8.94
CA VAL A 121 -0.77 13.20 -9.15
C VAL A 121 0.43 12.28 -8.92
N MET A 122 0.31 11.37 -7.95
CA MET A 122 1.30 10.35 -7.65
C MET A 122 0.64 9.20 -6.91
N ILE A 123 1.14 7.99 -7.12
CA ILE A 123 0.74 6.82 -6.34
C ILE A 123 1.80 6.61 -5.25
N PRO A 124 1.42 6.57 -3.96
CA PRO A 124 2.38 6.27 -2.90
C PRO A 124 2.80 4.80 -2.97
N VAL A 125 3.96 4.50 -2.38
CA VAL A 125 4.28 3.10 -2.02
C VAL A 125 3.45 2.70 -0.81
N ASP A 126 3.12 1.42 -0.75
CA ASP A 126 2.41 0.84 0.37
C ASP A 126 3.23 0.94 1.68
N PRO A 127 2.62 0.68 2.84
CA PRO A 127 3.32 0.79 4.13
C PRO A 127 4.54 -0.12 4.29
N TRP A 128 4.63 -1.20 3.50
CA TRP A 128 5.71 -2.19 3.55
C TRP A 128 6.79 -1.93 2.50
N GLY A 129 6.56 -0.96 1.61
CA GLY A 129 7.52 -0.48 0.61
C GLY A 129 7.30 -1.04 -0.78
N ASN A 130 6.18 -1.74 -1.02
CA ASN A 130 5.84 -2.27 -2.33
C ASN A 130 4.96 -1.26 -3.10
N GLU A 131 4.97 -1.35 -4.43
CA GLU A 131 3.96 -0.65 -5.21
C GLU A 131 2.62 -1.39 -5.18
N TYR A 132 1.55 -0.66 -5.42
CA TYR A 132 0.23 -1.24 -5.64
C TYR A 132 0.17 -1.93 -7.01
N PHE A 133 -0.75 -2.89 -7.14
CA PHE A 133 -0.97 -3.65 -8.37
C PHE A 133 -2.43 -3.52 -8.84
N PHE A 134 -2.62 -3.74 -10.13
CA PHE A 134 -3.92 -3.98 -10.76
C PHE A 134 -3.84 -5.31 -11.50
N ASP A 135 -4.89 -6.11 -11.39
CA ASP A 135 -4.92 -7.48 -11.90
C ASP A 135 -6.34 -7.82 -12.38
N THR A 136 -6.44 -8.43 -13.55
CA THR A 136 -7.72 -8.80 -14.19
C THR A 136 -8.13 -10.26 -13.96
N ASP A 137 -7.25 -11.08 -13.35
CA ASP A 137 -7.50 -12.47 -13.00
C ASP A 137 -6.97 -12.83 -11.61
N TYR A 138 -7.27 -12.01 -10.63
CA TYR A 138 -6.93 -12.32 -9.25
C TYR A 138 -7.79 -13.48 -8.72
N ASP A 139 -7.18 -14.55 -8.20
CA ASP A 139 -7.90 -15.69 -7.60
C ASP A 139 -8.35 -15.36 -6.16
N HIS A 140 -9.52 -14.75 -6.04
CA HIS A 140 -10.05 -14.33 -4.75
C HIS A 140 -10.71 -15.52 -4.00
N PRO A 141 -10.35 -15.78 -2.73
CA PRO A 141 -10.79 -16.97 -2.00
C PRO A 141 -12.33 -17.08 -1.85
N GLU A 142 -13.04 -15.96 -1.83
CA GLU A 142 -14.51 -15.92 -1.70
C GLU A 142 -15.24 -15.71 -3.04
N HIS A 143 -14.55 -15.24 -4.08
CA HIS A 143 -15.20 -14.76 -5.32
C HIS A 143 -14.71 -15.48 -6.59
N GLY A 144 -13.66 -16.30 -6.49
CA GLY A 144 -12.96 -16.85 -7.65
C GLY A 144 -12.20 -15.75 -8.39
N TRP A 145 -12.02 -15.93 -9.69
CA TRP A 145 -11.36 -14.98 -10.59
C TRP A 145 -12.12 -13.65 -10.64
N VAL A 146 -11.45 -12.58 -10.26
CA VAL A 146 -12.00 -11.22 -10.24
C VAL A 146 -10.95 -10.19 -10.62
N VAL A 147 -11.40 -9.02 -11.06
CA VAL A 147 -10.53 -7.88 -11.30
C VAL A 147 -10.32 -7.11 -10.00
N VAL A 148 -9.08 -6.79 -9.67
CA VAL A 148 -8.74 -6.09 -8.44
C VAL A 148 -7.71 -5.00 -8.64
N VAL A 149 -7.71 -4.06 -7.71
CA VAL A 149 -6.56 -3.24 -7.37
C VAL A 149 -6.15 -3.54 -5.93
N GLY A 150 -4.86 -3.64 -5.64
CA GLY A 150 -4.42 -4.06 -4.31
C GLY A 150 -2.97 -3.78 -3.96
N SER A 151 -2.59 -4.18 -2.74
CA SER A 151 -1.21 -4.22 -2.22
C SER A 151 -0.89 -5.63 -1.76
N TYR A 152 0.36 -6.06 -1.95
CA TYR A 152 0.88 -7.38 -1.54
C TYR A 152 1.08 -7.54 -0.03
N GLY A 153 0.58 -6.59 0.76
CA GLY A 153 0.57 -6.70 2.21
C GLY A 153 1.97 -6.78 2.85
N PRO A 154 2.01 -7.21 4.12
CA PRO A 154 3.23 -7.37 4.91
C PRO A 154 4.31 -8.28 4.32
N ASN A 155 3.93 -9.34 3.61
CA ASN A 155 4.91 -10.29 3.09
C ASN A 155 5.50 -9.87 1.73
N GLY A 156 4.80 -9.01 0.99
CA GLY A 156 5.22 -8.54 -0.33
C GLY A 156 5.29 -9.63 -1.40
N LEU A 157 4.60 -10.76 -1.22
CA LEU A 157 4.59 -11.85 -2.18
C LEU A 157 3.65 -11.49 -3.34
N GLY A 158 4.23 -11.02 -4.44
CA GLY A 158 3.48 -10.60 -5.62
C GLY A 158 3.35 -11.63 -6.72
N ASN A 159 2.77 -11.20 -7.84
CA ASN A 159 2.61 -11.92 -9.12
C ASN A 159 2.15 -13.38 -9.00
N ASN A 160 0.84 -13.60 -9.19
CA ASN A 160 0.23 -14.93 -9.14
C ASN A 160 0.44 -15.67 -7.80
N SER A 161 0.77 -14.94 -6.73
CA SER A 161 0.86 -15.41 -5.35
C SER A 161 -0.28 -14.82 -4.53
N TYR A 162 -1.51 -15.24 -4.81
CA TYR A 162 -2.72 -14.74 -4.14
C TYR A 162 -2.83 -15.31 -2.73
N ASP A 163 -2.72 -14.46 -1.72
CA ASP A 163 -2.73 -14.91 -0.33
C ASP A 163 -3.65 -14.12 0.60
N SER A 164 -3.54 -14.41 1.89
CA SER A 164 -4.45 -13.88 2.91
C SER A 164 -4.05 -12.51 3.46
N ASP A 165 -2.82 -12.05 3.22
CA ASP A 165 -2.37 -10.74 3.70
C ASP A 165 -2.38 -9.65 2.62
N ASP A 166 -2.62 -10.03 1.37
CA ASP A 166 -3.04 -9.14 0.30
C ASP A 166 -4.24 -8.27 0.70
N ILE A 167 -4.15 -6.99 0.33
CA ILE A 167 -5.20 -6.01 0.58
C ILE A 167 -5.75 -5.60 -0.78
N VAL A 168 -6.87 -6.20 -1.16
CA VAL A 168 -7.47 -6.02 -2.48
C VAL A 168 -8.83 -5.32 -2.42
N LYS A 169 -9.15 -4.63 -3.53
CA LYS A 169 -10.46 -4.05 -3.80
C LYS A 169 -10.94 -4.56 -5.15
N VAL A 170 -12.04 -5.30 -5.13
CA VAL A 170 -12.70 -5.83 -6.34
C VAL A 170 -13.30 -4.69 -7.16
N ILE A 171 -13.07 -4.75 -8.47
CA ILE A 171 -13.62 -3.89 -9.52
C ILE A 171 -14.70 -4.70 -10.24
N ASN A 172 -15.88 -4.10 -10.44
CA ASN A 172 -17.06 -4.74 -11.05
C ASN A 172 -17.56 -3.92 -12.23
#